data_AF-A0A9D5APC3-F1
#
_entry.id   AF-A0A9D5APC3-F1
#
_cell.length_a   1.000
_cell.length_b   1.000
_cell.length_c   1.000
_cell.angle_alpha   90.00
_cell.angle_beta   90.00
_cell.angle_gamma   90.00
#
_symmetry.space_group_name_H-M   'P 1'
#
loop_
_entity.id
_entity.type
_entity.pdbx_description
1 polymer ?
#
loop_
_entity_poly.entity_id
_entity_poly.type
_entity_poly.pdbx_seq_one_letter_code
_entity_poly.pdbx_strand_id
1 'polypeptide(L)'
;MIITGPKNHSLEDQKKDTSLSSISIASDQLLDGLLVSAFDESSCLSRYRSHLYRKASPYKPSVYLISKLRNYESLHRSCGPRTKSYNKVMRKGPKLSKNDAGKNCKYLVWTASNGLGNRMITLAAAFLYAILTDRVLLVKFGTDMFGLFCEPFPDSSWLLPRNFPYWKGQKHIETYENMLMNSKINRSNGFLPQFLILNLQHTHDGHNNFFHCDQSQVLLQKVPVLILSSDQYFVPSLFMIPSFTQELSNMFPKKDTVFHHLGRYLFHPSNEAWELISRFYEAHLAKENEKIGLQIRVYNTHRAPHKTIINEILACTLQHKLLPDIGVPKTVAESHLKKQASKAVLVASLYSEYGEKLRTMYKANTTVTGEVINVYQPSHEGRQKSNNDTHNIKAWTEIYLLSLCDALITSPKSTFGYVAHSLGGLKPWILERAYGETFPNPPCRRAKSMEPCFHYPPKHDCRANNTIDFTSLFHHMKHCEDVSSGLRLVNVNH
;
A
#
# COMPACT_ATOMS: atom_id res chain seq x y z
N MET A 1 15.57 -54.13 48.60
CA MET A 1 16.52 -53.37 47.74
C MET A 1 16.03 -53.52 46.31
N ILE A 2 15.75 -52.53 45.48
CA ILE A 2 15.80 -51.06 45.49
C ILE A 2 14.66 -50.63 44.54
N ILE A 3 13.90 -49.61 44.92
CA ILE A 3 12.87 -48.97 44.08
C ILE A 3 13.58 -48.07 43.07
N THR A 4 13.36 -48.28 41.77
CA THR A 4 13.79 -47.34 40.71
C THR A 4 12.60 -46.52 40.25
N GLY A 5 12.56 -45.24 40.65
CA GLY A 5 11.57 -44.25 40.20
C GLY A 5 11.84 -43.75 38.77
N PRO A 6 10.84 -43.09 38.14
CA PRO A 6 10.96 -42.60 36.78
C PRO A 6 11.86 -41.35 36.71
N LYS A 7 12.70 -41.30 35.68
CA LYS A 7 13.65 -40.23 35.38
C LYS A 7 12.92 -38.89 35.21
N ASN A 8 13.46 -37.85 35.85
CA ASN A 8 13.16 -36.45 35.60
C ASN A 8 13.35 -36.10 34.11
N HIS A 9 12.26 -35.82 33.40
CA HIS A 9 12.31 -34.95 32.23
C HIS A 9 12.42 -33.51 32.75
N SER A 10 13.66 -33.03 32.83
CA SER A 10 14.04 -31.76 33.44
C SER A 10 13.66 -30.56 32.56
N LEU A 11 13.02 -29.59 33.21
CA LEU A 11 12.79 -28.15 32.94
C LEU A 11 13.58 -27.37 31.86
N GLU A 12 14.65 -27.92 31.27
CA GLU A 12 15.46 -27.26 30.23
C GLU A 12 14.78 -27.25 28.87
N ASP A 13 14.07 -28.31 28.49
CA ASP A 13 13.32 -28.35 27.21
C ASP A 13 12.13 -27.36 27.23
N GLN A 14 11.44 -27.23 28.36
CA GLN A 14 10.37 -26.23 28.52
C GLN A 14 10.91 -24.79 28.48
N LYS A 15 12.09 -24.52 29.06
CA LYS A 15 12.73 -23.19 28.96
C LYS A 15 13.14 -22.87 27.53
N LYS A 16 13.64 -23.86 26.77
CA LYS A 16 14.04 -23.67 25.38
C LYS A 16 12.85 -23.39 24.48
N ASP A 17 11.76 -24.16 24.62
CA ASP A 17 10.51 -23.93 23.90
C ASP A 17 9.84 -22.60 24.27
N THR A 18 9.83 -22.23 25.55
CA THR A 18 9.31 -20.93 26.00
C THR A 18 10.16 -19.76 25.47
N SER A 19 11.49 -19.92 25.43
CA SER A 19 12.39 -18.91 24.87
C SER A 19 12.23 -18.76 23.36
N LEU A 20 12.15 -19.87 22.61
CA LEU A 20 11.92 -19.88 21.17
C LEU A 20 10.55 -19.30 20.81
N SER A 21 9.51 -19.64 21.57
CA SER A 21 8.17 -19.07 21.45
C SER A 21 8.14 -17.57 21.75
N SER A 22 8.84 -17.12 22.80
CA SER A 22 8.92 -15.68 23.12
C SER A 22 9.70 -14.89 22.06
N ILE A 23 10.75 -15.47 21.49
CA ILE A 23 11.54 -14.88 20.39
C ILE A 23 10.71 -14.82 19.11
N SER A 24 9.93 -15.86 18.80
CA SER A 24 9.06 -15.86 17.61
C SER A 24 7.92 -14.84 17.75
N ILE A 25 7.30 -14.73 18.93
CA ILE A 25 6.26 -13.72 19.21
C ILE A 25 6.82 -12.30 19.08
N ALA A 26 7.99 -12.03 19.65
CA ALA A 26 8.65 -10.73 19.52
C ALA A 26 9.04 -10.42 18.06
N SER A 27 9.49 -11.43 17.31
CA SER A 27 9.81 -11.30 15.88
C SER A 27 8.56 -10.99 15.05
N ASP A 28 7.45 -11.69 15.28
CA ASP A 28 6.20 -11.50 14.56
C ASP A 28 5.56 -10.14 14.87
N GLN A 29 5.60 -9.73 16.14
CA GLN A 29 5.13 -8.41 16.59
C GLN A 29 5.88 -7.26 15.89
N LEU A 30 7.19 -7.41 15.68
CA LEU A 30 8.02 -6.42 14.98
C LEU A 30 8.15 -6.67 13.47
N LEU A 31 7.35 -7.60 12.93
CA LEU A 31 7.31 -7.97 11.52
C LEU A 31 8.70 -8.31 10.96
N ASP A 32 9.40 -9.25 11.61
CA ASP A 32 10.76 -9.67 11.30
C ASP A 32 11.77 -8.50 11.29
N GLY A 33 11.63 -7.58 12.26
CA GLY A 33 12.53 -6.42 12.42
C GLY A 33 12.23 -5.24 11.50
N LEU A 34 11.16 -5.30 10.71
CA LEU A 34 10.67 -4.15 9.94
C LEU A 34 10.31 -2.97 10.86
N LEU A 35 9.71 -3.27 12.03
CA LEU A 35 9.33 -2.27 13.03
C LEU A 35 10.33 -2.19 14.19
N VAL A 36 10.25 -1.10 14.97
CA VAL A 36 11.01 -0.91 16.21
C VAL A 36 10.08 -0.92 17.43
N SER A 37 10.62 -1.29 18.59
CA SER A 37 9.94 -1.27 19.89
C SER A 37 9.98 0.10 20.59
N ALA A 38 10.28 1.17 19.86
CA ALA A 38 10.52 2.51 20.44
C ALA A 38 9.25 3.34 20.66
N PHE A 39 8.07 2.85 20.28
CA PHE A 39 6.81 3.58 20.47
C PHE A 39 6.09 3.12 21.73
N ASP A 40 5.38 4.04 22.37
CA ASP A 40 4.43 3.68 23.41
C ASP A 40 3.28 2.84 22.81
N GLU A 41 3.04 1.65 23.34
CA GLU A 41 2.03 0.74 22.81
C GLU A 41 0.62 1.35 22.89
N SER A 42 0.32 2.08 23.98
CA SER A 42 -1.01 2.65 24.18
C SER A 42 -1.35 3.74 23.17
N SER A 43 -0.33 4.47 22.69
CA SER A 43 -0.48 5.51 21.66
C SER A 43 -0.87 4.97 20.29
N CYS A 44 -0.54 3.70 19.99
CA CYS A 44 -0.85 3.07 18.72
C CYS A 44 -0.94 1.54 18.85
N LEU A 45 -2.11 1.05 19.25
CA LEU A 45 -2.36 -0.37 19.51
C LEU A 45 -2.10 -1.25 18.28
N SER A 46 -2.51 -0.77 17.10
CA SER A 46 -2.39 -1.54 15.85
C SER A 46 -0.94 -1.87 15.48
N ARG A 47 0.02 -1.04 15.89
CA ARG A 47 1.45 -1.24 15.62
C ARG A 47 1.96 -2.56 16.19
N TYR A 48 1.54 -2.89 17.40
CA TYR A 48 2.05 -4.05 18.14
C TYR A 48 1.04 -5.18 18.26
N ARG A 49 -0.26 -4.94 18.00
CA ARG A 49 -1.32 -5.96 18.10
C ARG A 49 -1.78 -6.50 16.76
N SER A 50 -1.41 -5.87 15.64
CA SER A 50 -1.85 -6.33 14.32
C SER A 50 -1.40 -7.74 13.96
N HIS A 51 -0.29 -8.22 14.51
CA HIS A 51 0.20 -9.59 14.30
C HIS A 51 -0.80 -10.65 14.81
N LEU A 52 -1.64 -10.32 15.80
CA LEU A 52 -2.68 -11.23 16.32
C LEU A 52 -3.82 -11.48 15.33
N TYR A 53 -4.01 -10.55 14.39
CA TYR A 53 -5.10 -10.57 13.41
C TYR A 53 -4.63 -11.06 12.03
N ARG A 54 -3.32 -11.16 11.82
CA ARG A 54 -2.70 -11.42 10.53
C ARG A 54 -1.99 -12.76 10.55
N LYS A 55 -2.06 -13.48 9.43
CA LYS A 55 -1.14 -14.58 9.18
C LYS A 55 0.29 -14.03 9.04
N ALA A 56 1.26 -14.76 9.57
CA ALA A 56 2.67 -14.44 9.36
C ALA A 56 2.97 -14.35 7.86
N SER A 57 3.61 -13.25 7.45
CA SER A 57 3.92 -13.05 6.04
C SER A 57 5.09 -13.94 5.62
N PRO A 58 4.99 -14.65 4.47
CA PRO A 58 6.13 -15.39 3.93
C PRO A 58 7.20 -14.47 3.31
N TYR A 59 6.91 -13.17 3.19
CA TYR A 59 7.82 -12.17 2.66
C TYR A 59 8.56 -11.49 3.81
N LYS A 60 9.79 -11.94 4.05
CA LYS A 60 10.67 -11.33 5.05
C LYS A 60 11.41 -10.13 4.45
N PRO A 61 11.49 -8.98 5.17
CA PRO A 61 12.29 -7.84 4.73
C PRO A 61 13.77 -8.23 4.68
N SER A 62 14.52 -7.65 3.74
CA SER A 62 15.97 -7.84 3.70
C SER A 62 16.64 -7.12 4.88
N VAL A 63 17.76 -7.64 5.36
CA VAL A 63 18.59 -6.97 6.38
C VAL A 63 19.01 -5.57 5.92
N TYR A 64 19.26 -5.41 4.61
CA TYR A 64 19.62 -4.14 4.01
C TYR A 64 18.47 -3.12 4.07
N LEU A 65 17.23 -3.54 3.77
CA LEU A 65 16.05 -2.69 3.94
C LEU A 65 15.87 -2.26 5.40
N ILE A 66 15.99 -3.20 6.35
CA ILE A 66 15.90 -2.89 7.78
C ILE A 66 16.93 -1.83 8.15
N SER A 67 18.20 -2.00 7.76
CA SER A 67 19.25 -1.01 8.01
C SER A 67 18.93 0.37 7.40
N LYS A 68 18.43 0.42 6.16
CA LYS A 68 18.00 1.67 5.52
C LYS A 68 16.86 2.36 6.28
N LEU A 69 15.89 1.60 6.82
CA LEU A 69 14.82 2.15 7.63
C LEU A 69 15.35 2.73 8.96
N ARG A 70 16.24 2.02 9.66
CA ARG A 70 16.87 2.53 10.90
C ARG A 70 17.67 3.82 10.64
N ASN A 71 18.43 3.86 9.55
CA ASN A 71 19.17 5.06 9.14
C ASN A 71 18.21 6.22 8.80
N TYR A 72 17.10 5.91 8.14
CA TYR A 72 16.07 6.89 7.82
C TYR A 72 15.41 7.46 9.09
N GLU A 73 15.12 6.64 10.09
CA GLU A 73 14.58 7.08 11.39
C GLU A 73 15.54 8.05 12.08
N SER A 74 16.85 7.77 12.05
CA SER A 74 17.89 8.68 12.57
C SER A 74 17.96 10.00 11.78
N LEU A 75 17.89 9.93 10.44
CA LEU A 75 17.80 11.12 9.59
C LEU A 75 16.57 11.95 9.97
N HIS A 76 15.40 11.33 10.09
CA HIS A 76 14.15 11.99 10.42
C HIS A 76 14.18 12.62 11.82
N ARG A 77 14.79 11.95 12.81
CA ARG A 77 14.99 12.53 14.15
C ARG A 77 15.89 13.77 14.13
N SER A 78 16.98 13.74 13.37
CA SER A 78 17.96 14.85 13.34
C SER A 78 17.52 16.05 12.48
N CYS A 79 16.72 15.79 11.46
CA CYS A 79 16.30 16.77 10.45
C CYS A 79 14.79 17.03 10.44
N GLY A 80 14.01 16.35 11.26
CA GLY A 80 12.55 16.42 11.27
C GLY A 80 12.00 17.77 11.75
N PRO A 81 10.68 17.93 11.74
CA PRO A 81 10.02 19.14 12.20
C PRO A 81 10.51 19.60 13.58
N ARG A 82 10.55 20.92 13.80
CA ARG A 82 10.96 21.58 15.07
C ARG A 82 12.44 21.45 15.44
N THR A 83 13.25 20.72 14.68
CA THR A 83 14.72 20.69 14.87
C THR A 83 15.38 22.00 14.43
N LYS A 84 16.60 22.27 14.95
CA LYS A 84 17.42 23.41 14.49
C LYS A 84 17.72 23.33 13.00
N SER A 85 17.99 22.12 12.49
CA SER A 85 18.29 21.86 11.09
C SER A 85 17.09 22.14 10.18
N TYR A 86 15.89 21.73 10.57
CA TYR A 86 14.64 22.08 9.90
C TYR A 86 14.43 23.59 9.83
N ASN A 87 14.50 24.26 10.98
CA ASN A 87 14.29 25.71 11.04
C ASN A 87 15.30 26.47 10.18
N LYS A 88 16.57 26.02 10.14
CA LYS A 88 17.61 26.62 9.29
C LYS A 88 17.27 26.51 7.81
N VAL A 89 16.82 25.35 7.35
CA VAL A 89 16.48 25.14 5.92
C VAL A 89 15.19 25.88 5.55
N MET A 90 14.19 25.91 6.43
CA MET A 90 12.91 26.56 6.14
C MET A 90 12.93 28.08 6.28
N ARG A 91 13.90 28.68 7.01
CA ARG A 91 14.05 30.14 7.16
C ARG A 91 14.87 30.81 6.04
N LYS A 92 15.73 30.07 5.33
CA LYS A 92 16.54 30.65 4.24
C LYS A 92 15.63 31.15 3.12
N GLY A 93 15.99 32.27 2.48
CA GLY A 93 15.24 32.86 1.37
C GLY A 93 15.40 32.07 0.05
N PRO A 94 14.67 32.45 -1.02
CA PRO A 94 14.40 31.61 -2.19
C PRO A 94 15.62 31.21 -3.04
N LYS A 95 16.80 31.81 -2.82
CA LYS A 95 18.03 31.56 -3.56
C LYS A 95 19.13 31.09 -2.60
N LEU A 96 19.59 29.85 -2.75
CA LEU A 96 20.80 29.37 -2.09
C LEU A 96 22.01 29.50 -3.01
N SER A 97 23.15 29.94 -2.45
CA SER A 97 24.45 29.81 -3.10
C SER A 97 24.81 28.34 -3.28
N LYS A 98 25.42 27.97 -4.42
CA LYS A 98 25.89 26.60 -4.68
C LYS A 98 26.84 26.07 -3.60
N ASN A 99 27.55 26.95 -2.89
CA ASN A 99 28.50 26.58 -1.82
C ASN A 99 27.83 26.15 -0.51
N ASP A 100 26.52 26.37 -0.35
CA ASP A 100 25.72 25.89 0.79
C ASP A 100 25.08 24.50 0.52
N ALA A 101 25.19 23.98 -0.70
CA ALA A 101 24.61 22.71 -1.13
C ALA A 101 25.55 21.56 -0.76
N GLY A 102 25.15 20.74 0.21
CA GLY A 102 25.87 19.51 0.58
C GLY A 102 26.03 19.24 2.08
N LYS A 103 25.75 20.22 2.96
CA LYS A 103 25.86 20.06 4.42
C LYS A 103 24.56 20.21 5.21
N ASN A 104 23.42 20.33 4.53
CA ASN A 104 22.12 20.62 5.17
C ASN A 104 21.08 19.54 4.81
N CYS A 105 20.14 19.31 5.72
CA CYS A 105 19.01 18.40 5.52
C CYS A 105 18.23 18.75 4.25
N LYS A 106 17.82 17.72 3.50
CA LYS A 106 16.95 17.84 2.33
C LYS A 106 15.56 17.31 2.65
N TYR A 107 14.54 17.83 1.98
CA TYR A 107 13.15 17.51 2.27
C TYR A 107 12.39 17.11 1.01
N LEU A 108 11.45 16.20 1.18
CA LEU A 108 10.40 15.87 0.24
C LEU A 108 9.06 16.13 0.94
N VAL A 109 8.36 17.17 0.52
CA VAL A 109 7.03 17.51 1.00
C VAL A 109 6.02 16.85 0.09
N TRP A 110 5.28 15.87 0.60
CA TRP A 110 4.22 15.20 -0.13
C TRP A 110 2.87 15.87 0.15
N THR A 111 2.07 16.07 -0.89
CA THR A 111 0.71 16.61 -0.78
C THR A 111 -0.32 15.59 -1.25
N ALA A 112 -1.35 15.36 -0.43
CA ALA A 112 -2.44 14.47 -0.77
C ALA A 112 -3.21 14.91 -2.03
N SER A 113 -3.52 13.96 -2.91
CA SER A 113 -4.38 14.13 -4.07
C SER A 113 -5.30 12.93 -4.24
N ASN A 114 -6.50 13.15 -4.79
CA ASN A 114 -7.54 12.14 -5.03
C ASN A 114 -7.98 11.37 -3.76
N GLY A 115 -8.54 10.15 -3.91
CA GLY A 115 -9.09 9.34 -2.82
C GLY A 115 -8.02 8.62 -1.98
N LEU A 116 -8.45 8.04 -0.85
CA LEU A 116 -7.56 7.40 0.14
C LEU A 116 -6.61 6.36 -0.47
N GLY A 117 -7.09 5.48 -1.35
CA GLY A 117 -6.25 4.49 -2.02
C GLY A 117 -5.08 5.12 -2.79
N ASN A 118 -5.34 6.18 -3.57
CA ASN A 118 -4.30 6.93 -4.28
C ASN A 118 -3.31 7.56 -3.32
N ARG A 119 -3.80 8.17 -2.23
CA ARG A 119 -2.96 8.80 -1.23
C ARG A 119 -2.00 7.81 -0.56
N MET A 120 -2.47 6.61 -0.25
CA MET A 120 -1.65 5.58 0.39
C MET A 120 -0.58 5.03 -0.56
N ILE A 121 -0.93 4.69 -1.80
CA ILE A 121 0.06 4.20 -2.78
C ILE A 121 1.10 5.28 -3.11
N THR A 122 0.70 6.55 -3.24
CA THR A 122 1.66 7.62 -3.56
C THR A 122 2.53 7.98 -2.38
N LEU A 123 2.00 7.91 -1.15
CA LEU A 123 2.78 8.19 0.06
C LEU A 123 3.86 7.11 0.27
N ALA A 124 3.55 5.83 0.00
CA ALA A 124 4.56 4.77 -0.01
C ALA A 124 5.63 4.98 -1.10
N ALA A 125 5.21 5.36 -2.32
CA ALA A 125 6.13 5.67 -3.41
C ALA A 125 7.03 6.88 -3.10
N ALA A 126 6.46 7.93 -2.50
CA ALA A 126 7.18 9.12 -2.06
C ALA A 126 8.17 8.80 -0.94
N PHE A 127 7.80 7.92 0.00
CA PHE A 127 8.69 7.47 1.06
C PHE A 127 9.90 6.71 0.50
N LEU A 128 9.69 5.80 -0.45
CA LEU A 128 10.81 5.12 -1.12
C LEU A 128 11.74 6.12 -1.82
N TYR A 129 11.17 7.08 -2.55
CA TYR A 129 11.95 8.12 -3.20
C TYR A 129 12.71 8.99 -2.18
N ALA A 130 12.13 9.26 -1.01
CA ALA A 130 12.78 9.99 0.08
C ALA A 130 13.99 9.22 0.64
N ILE A 131 13.87 7.89 0.82
CA ILE A 131 15.00 7.03 1.22
C ILE A 131 16.10 7.06 0.15
N LEU A 132 15.76 6.87 -1.12
CA LEU A 132 16.73 6.81 -2.23
C LEU A 132 17.47 8.13 -2.48
N THR A 133 16.96 9.25 -1.97
CA THR A 133 17.52 10.59 -2.19
C THR A 133 17.99 11.28 -0.91
N ASP A 134 18.04 10.56 0.21
CA ASP A 134 18.39 11.05 1.55
C ASP A 134 17.60 12.31 1.93
N ARG A 135 16.27 12.24 1.80
CA ARG A 135 15.33 13.32 2.12
C ARG A 135 14.44 12.95 3.29
N VAL A 136 14.20 13.91 4.16
CA VAL A 136 13.13 13.82 5.16
C VAL A 136 11.79 13.97 4.46
N LEU A 137 10.92 12.98 4.62
CA LEU A 137 9.54 13.02 4.15
C LEU A 137 8.71 13.84 5.14
N LEU A 138 8.02 14.84 4.60
CA LEU A 138 7.05 15.64 5.32
C LEU A 138 5.71 15.56 4.62
N VAL A 139 4.65 15.30 5.38
CA VAL A 139 3.36 14.90 4.86
C VAL A 139 2.34 15.99 5.17
N LYS A 140 1.75 16.56 4.11
CA LYS A 140 0.64 17.50 4.25
C LYS A 140 -0.68 16.74 4.21
N PHE A 141 -1.21 16.44 5.39
CA PHE A 141 -2.57 15.94 5.55
C PHE A 141 -3.60 17.08 5.51
N GLY A 142 -4.69 16.84 4.78
CA GLY A 142 -5.92 17.60 4.95
C GLY A 142 -6.64 17.18 6.23
N THR A 143 -7.68 17.92 6.62
CA THR A 143 -8.54 17.61 7.78
C THR A 143 -9.07 16.16 7.73
N ASP A 144 -9.28 15.66 6.53
CA ASP A 144 -9.78 14.34 6.16
C ASP A 144 -8.79 13.18 6.33
N MET A 145 -7.52 13.46 6.61
CA MET A 145 -6.48 12.44 6.84
C MET A 145 -5.94 12.43 8.28
N PHE A 146 -6.31 13.44 9.09
CA PHE A 146 -5.96 13.43 10.52
C PHE A 146 -6.68 12.27 11.21
N GLY A 147 -5.99 11.57 12.10
CA GLY A 147 -6.56 10.45 12.83
C GLY A 147 -6.65 9.14 12.04
N LEU A 148 -6.17 9.05 10.80
CA LEU A 148 -6.14 7.76 10.08
C LEU A 148 -4.96 6.87 10.47
N PHE A 149 -3.77 7.48 10.62
CA PHE A 149 -2.51 6.77 10.80
C PHE A 149 -1.79 7.23 12.06
N CYS A 150 -1.11 6.30 12.71
CA CYS A 150 -0.12 6.62 13.74
C CYS A 150 1.15 7.25 13.13
N GLU A 151 1.97 7.87 13.97
CA GLU A 151 3.31 8.33 13.57
C GLU A 151 4.21 7.14 13.22
N PRO A 152 4.84 7.10 12.04
CA PRO A 152 5.65 5.96 11.60
C PRO A 152 7.12 6.03 12.04
N PHE A 153 7.62 7.19 12.47
CA PHE A 153 9.04 7.39 12.82
C PHE A 153 9.20 7.69 14.31
N PRO A 154 10.11 7.00 15.02
CA PRO A 154 10.27 7.17 16.47
C PRO A 154 10.90 8.53 16.79
N ASP A 155 10.40 9.17 17.86
CA ASP A 155 10.85 10.47 18.36
C ASP A 155 10.79 11.62 17.34
N SER A 156 9.89 11.53 16.36
CA SER A 156 9.67 12.57 15.36
C SER A 156 8.22 12.56 14.88
N SER A 157 7.85 13.54 14.05
CA SER A 157 6.57 13.58 13.38
C SER A 157 6.76 13.76 11.89
N TRP A 158 6.16 12.91 11.08
CA TRP A 158 6.15 13.08 9.62
C TRP A 158 5.25 14.22 9.15
N LEU A 159 4.41 14.78 10.03
CA LEU A 159 3.45 15.80 9.66
C LEU A 159 4.15 17.12 9.36
N LEU A 160 3.78 17.72 8.23
CA LEU A 160 4.27 19.04 7.87
C LEU A 160 3.73 20.11 8.83
N PRO A 161 4.58 20.94 9.45
CA PRO A 161 4.13 22.01 10.34
C PRO A 161 3.18 23.03 9.68
N ARG A 162 2.18 23.50 10.44
CA ARG A 162 1.19 24.49 9.95
C ARG A 162 1.81 25.81 9.53
N ASN A 163 2.92 26.21 10.16
CA ASN A 163 3.67 27.43 9.85
C ASN A 163 4.63 27.27 8.67
N PHE A 164 4.47 26.25 7.83
CA PHE A 164 5.30 26.05 6.65
C PHE A 164 5.21 27.29 5.72
N PRO A 165 6.35 27.93 5.39
CA PRO A 165 6.40 29.27 4.77
C PRO A 165 5.80 29.33 3.36
N TYR A 166 5.67 28.18 2.69
CA TYR A 166 5.17 28.00 1.32
C TYR A 166 3.73 28.50 1.10
N TRP A 167 2.84 28.42 2.10
CA TRP A 167 1.41 28.64 1.88
C TRP A 167 1.06 30.04 1.37
N LYS A 168 1.88 31.04 1.71
CA LYS A 168 1.64 32.44 1.34
C LYS A 168 2.18 32.81 -0.05
N GLY A 169 2.93 31.92 -0.71
CA GLY A 169 3.69 32.23 -1.95
C GLY A 169 3.71 31.15 -3.02
N GLN A 170 2.83 30.16 -2.96
CA GLN A 170 2.80 28.99 -3.86
C GLN A 170 2.85 29.33 -5.36
N LYS A 171 2.26 30.47 -5.78
CA LYS A 171 2.25 30.91 -7.19
C LYS A 171 3.63 31.31 -7.73
N HIS A 172 4.60 31.57 -6.86
CA HIS A 172 5.94 32.06 -7.24
C HIS A 172 7.01 30.97 -7.19
N ILE A 173 6.61 29.71 -7.03
CA ILE A 173 7.56 28.61 -6.86
C ILE A 173 7.76 27.92 -8.20
N GLU A 174 9.04 27.80 -8.56
CA GLU A 174 9.47 27.18 -9.80
C GLU A 174 8.95 25.75 -9.88
N THR A 175 8.42 25.38 -11.05
CA THR A 175 8.08 24.00 -11.38
C THR A 175 9.27 23.32 -12.03
N TYR A 176 9.35 22.00 -11.89
CA TYR A 176 10.39 21.23 -12.53
C TYR A 176 10.39 21.39 -14.06
N GLU A 177 9.22 21.50 -14.68
CA GLU A 177 9.07 21.71 -16.11
C GLU A 177 9.61 23.08 -16.55
N ASN A 178 9.29 24.15 -15.83
CA ASN A 178 9.82 25.48 -16.11
C ASN A 178 11.34 25.50 -15.96
N MET A 179 11.86 24.84 -14.92
CA MET A 179 13.29 24.70 -14.69
C MET A 179 13.98 23.97 -15.85
N LEU A 180 13.37 22.90 -16.39
CA LEU A 180 13.87 22.19 -17.56
C LEU A 180 13.85 23.07 -18.81
N MET A 181 12.77 23.80 -19.08
CA MET A 181 12.68 24.73 -20.22
C MET A 181 13.75 25.84 -20.12
N ASN A 182 13.89 26.44 -18.95
CA ASN A 182 14.85 27.53 -18.70
C ASN A 182 16.31 27.05 -18.83
N SER A 183 16.62 25.81 -18.43
CA SER A 183 17.97 25.24 -18.58
C SER A 183 18.39 25.01 -20.03
N LYS A 184 17.42 24.84 -20.94
CA LYS A 184 17.67 24.72 -22.39
C LYS A 184 17.92 26.09 -23.04
N ILE A 185 17.33 27.15 -22.50
CA ILE A 185 17.37 28.52 -23.06
C ILE A 185 18.55 29.33 -22.51
N ASN A 186 18.89 29.18 -21.22
CA ASN A 186 19.98 29.92 -20.57
C ASN A 186 21.01 28.98 -19.93
N ARG A 187 22.22 28.91 -20.52
CA ARG A 187 23.40 28.49 -19.75
C ARG A 187 23.75 29.62 -18.80
N SER A 188 23.92 29.30 -17.52
CA SER A 188 24.33 30.21 -16.43
C SER A 188 23.28 31.18 -15.88
N ASN A 189 22.63 30.77 -14.79
CA ASN A 189 22.57 31.59 -13.59
C ASN A 189 22.95 30.71 -12.39
N GLY A 190 23.89 31.17 -11.56
CA GLY A 190 24.55 30.37 -10.51
C GLY A 190 23.67 29.95 -9.32
N PHE A 191 22.35 30.11 -9.38
CA PHE A 191 21.43 29.92 -8.26
C PHE A 191 20.43 28.80 -8.55
N LEU A 192 20.28 27.89 -7.58
CA LEU A 192 19.23 26.87 -7.59
C LEU A 192 18.04 27.34 -6.74
N PRO A 193 16.80 27.00 -7.13
CA PRO A 193 15.66 27.30 -6.28
C PRO A 193 15.74 26.47 -5.00
N GLN A 194 15.36 27.08 -3.88
CA GLN A 194 15.26 26.37 -2.60
C GLN A 194 14.10 25.36 -2.59
N PHE A 195 12.97 25.76 -3.18
CA PHE A 195 11.75 24.98 -3.31
C PHE A 195 11.50 24.70 -4.79
N LEU A 196 11.15 23.46 -5.12
CA LEU A 196 10.75 23.09 -6.48
C LEU A 196 9.49 22.24 -6.42
N ILE A 197 8.50 22.58 -7.24
CA ILE A 197 7.29 21.77 -7.40
C ILE A 197 7.56 20.67 -8.42
N LEU A 198 7.32 19.43 -8.01
CA LEU A 198 7.38 18.23 -8.85
C LEU A 198 5.96 17.66 -8.96
N ASN A 199 5.35 17.79 -10.14
CA ASN A 199 4.00 17.30 -10.40
C ASN A 199 4.03 15.97 -11.18
N LEU A 200 3.64 14.89 -10.51
CA LEU A 200 3.53 13.53 -11.07
C LEU A 200 2.07 13.02 -11.00
N GLN A 201 1.09 13.92 -11.10
CA GLN A 201 -0.33 13.54 -11.19
C GLN A 201 -0.70 13.07 -12.60
N HIS A 202 -1.68 12.17 -12.72
CA HIS A 202 -2.14 11.66 -14.02
C HIS A 202 -2.77 12.71 -14.95
N THR A 203 -3.33 13.79 -14.39
CA THR A 203 -3.92 14.89 -15.18
C THR A 203 -2.87 15.87 -15.70
N HIS A 204 -1.64 15.75 -15.21
CA HIS A 204 -0.56 16.62 -15.64
C HIS A 204 0.00 16.09 -16.95
N ASP A 205 -0.04 16.92 -17.99
CA ASP A 205 0.45 16.60 -19.34
C ASP A 205 1.98 16.39 -19.39
N GLY A 206 2.64 16.47 -18.23
CA GLY A 206 4.07 16.27 -18.00
C GLY A 206 4.55 14.81 -18.09
N HIS A 207 3.94 13.96 -18.92
CA HIS A 207 4.52 12.65 -19.28
C HIS A 207 5.90 12.77 -19.97
N ASN A 208 6.31 14.00 -20.29
CA ASN A 208 7.61 14.42 -20.81
C ASN A 208 8.51 15.08 -19.75
N ASN A 209 8.24 14.90 -18.45
CA ASN A 209 9.10 15.45 -17.40
C ASN A 209 10.39 14.62 -17.19
N PHE A 210 10.48 13.41 -17.77
CA PHE A 210 11.66 12.54 -17.65
C PHE A 210 12.07 12.25 -16.20
N PHE A 211 11.13 12.24 -15.24
CA PHE A 211 11.43 11.95 -13.83
C PHE A 211 12.14 10.60 -13.65
N HIS A 212 11.84 9.62 -14.49
CA HIS A 212 12.44 8.28 -14.52
C HIS A 212 13.88 8.23 -15.08
N CYS A 213 14.50 9.39 -15.38
CA CYS A 213 15.84 9.47 -15.98
C CYS A 213 16.89 10.01 -15.00
N ASP A 214 18.10 9.44 -15.03
CA ASP A 214 19.21 9.87 -14.15
C ASP A 214 19.55 11.36 -14.28
N GLN A 215 19.50 11.91 -15.50
CA GLN A 215 19.82 13.33 -15.75
C GLN A 215 18.89 14.25 -14.95
N SER A 216 17.59 13.92 -14.92
CA SER A 216 16.58 14.59 -14.10
C SER A 216 16.89 14.47 -12.62
N GLN A 217 17.29 13.28 -12.17
CA GLN A 217 17.61 13.02 -10.77
C GLN A 217 18.83 13.82 -10.29
N VAL A 218 19.87 13.97 -11.11
CA VAL A 218 21.03 14.81 -10.79
C VAL A 218 20.63 16.26 -10.52
N LEU A 219 19.62 16.77 -11.23
CA LEU A 219 19.08 18.11 -11.00
C LEU A 219 18.26 18.17 -9.71
N LEU A 220 17.31 17.24 -9.56
CA LEU A 220 16.41 17.16 -8.41
C LEU A 220 17.16 16.97 -7.10
N GLN A 221 18.25 16.19 -7.09
CA GLN A 221 19.09 15.96 -5.90
C GLN A 221 19.71 17.23 -5.34
N LYS A 222 19.96 18.25 -6.17
CA LYS A 222 20.58 19.52 -5.75
C LYS A 222 19.59 20.48 -5.09
N VAL A 223 18.29 20.29 -5.29
CA VAL A 223 17.25 21.15 -4.71
C VAL A 223 16.98 20.77 -3.26
N PRO A 224 17.06 21.69 -2.28
CA PRO A 224 16.86 21.37 -0.87
C PRO A 224 15.45 20.85 -0.53
N VAL A 225 14.40 21.47 -1.06
CA VAL A 225 13.00 21.11 -0.76
C VAL A 225 12.26 20.80 -2.05
N LEU A 226 11.86 19.54 -2.22
CA LEU A 226 10.95 19.13 -3.30
C LEU A 226 9.53 19.08 -2.76
N ILE A 227 8.58 19.63 -3.51
CA ILE A 227 7.15 19.58 -3.20
C ILE A 227 6.49 18.70 -4.25
N LEU A 228 6.17 17.47 -3.83
CA LEU A 228 5.64 16.42 -4.69
C LEU A 228 4.11 16.41 -4.63
N SER A 229 3.49 16.59 -5.78
CA SER A 229 2.08 16.29 -6.00
C SER A 229 1.94 15.07 -6.89
N SER A 230 1.28 14.01 -6.42
CA SER A 230 1.06 12.80 -7.23
C SER A 230 -0.15 12.01 -6.72
N ASP A 231 -0.79 11.30 -7.64
CA ASP A 231 -1.87 10.33 -7.39
C ASP A 231 -1.54 8.93 -7.94
N GLN A 232 -0.28 8.71 -8.33
CA GLN A 232 0.22 7.48 -8.95
C GLN A 232 1.16 6.66 -8.04
N TYR A 233 1.11 5.34 -8.16
CA TYR A 233 2.14 4.45 -7.62
C TYR A 233 3.37 4.43 -8.53
N PHE A 234 4.18 5.49 -8.49
CA PHE A 234 5.31 5.67 -9.43
C PHE A 234 6.56 4.83 -9.12
N VAL A 235 6.48 3.85 -8.22
CA VAL A 235 7.61 2.98 -7.86
C VAL A 235 8.23 2.26 -9.06
N PRO A 236 7.48 1.73 -10.04
CA PRO A 236 8.10 1.13 -11.23
C PRO A 236 9.05 2.10 -11.95
N SER A 237 8.76 3.40 -12.00
CA SER A 237 9.70 4.37 -12.56
C SER A 237 10.99 4.54 -11.76
N LEU A 238 10.97 4.29 -10.45
CA LEU A 238 12.20 4.33 -9.65
C LEU A 238 13.16 3.19 -10.02
N PHE A 239 12.61 2.04 -10.41
CA PHE A 239 13.39 0.90 -10.92
C PHE A 239 13.93 1.12 -12.35
N MET A 240 13.43 2.12 -13.07
CA MET A 240 13.96 2.52 -14.38
C MET A 240 15.20 3.42 -14.27
N ILE A 241 15.44 4.00 -13.11
CA ILE A 241 16.53 4.96 -12.86
C ILE A 241 17.82 4.17 -12.58
N PRO A 242 18.85 4.22 -13.47
CA PRO A 242 20.05 3.40 -13.29
C PRO A 242 20.76 3.67 -11.96
N SER A 243 20.86 4.94 -11.53
CA SER A 243 21.51 5.29 -10.25
C SER A 243 20.83 4.70 -9.00
N PHE A 244 19.55 4.28 -9.09
CA PHE A 244 18.83 3.65 -7.98
C PHE A 244 18.85 2.12 -8.02
N THR A 245 19.33 1.52 -9.11
CA THR A 245 19.17 0.07 -9.38
C THR A 245 19.83 -0.80 -8.31
N GLN A 246 21.04 -0.47 -7.88
CA GLN A 246 21.76 -1.25 -6.87
C GLN A 246 21.08 -1.17 -5.51
N GLU A 247 20.72 0.04 -5.07
CA GLU A 247 20.03 0.28 -3.81
C GLU A 247 18.69 -0.47 -3.75
N LEU A 248 17.87 -0.35 -4.79
CA LEU A 248 16.59 -1.04 -4.89
C LEU A 248 16.74 -2.57 -4.92
N SER A 249 17.78 -3.08 -5.58
CA SER A 249 18.03 -4.54 -5.64
C SER A 249 18.46 -5.10 -4.28
N ASN A 250 19.24 -4.34 -3.51
CA ASN A 250 19.64 -4.73 -2.16
C ASN A 250 18.47 -4.64 -1.17
N MET A 251 17.67 -3.57 -1.26
CA MET A 251 16.48 -3.37 -0.41
C MET A 251 15.41 -4.42 -0.69
N PHE A 252 15.13 -4.71 -1.97
CA PHE A 252 14.06 -5.60 -2.41
C PHE A 252 14.58 -6.72 -3.32
N PRO A 253 15.21 -7.78 -2.75
CA PRO A 253 15.62 -8.95 -3.52
C PRO A 253 14.44 -9.58 -4.28
N LYS A 254 13.27 -9.65 -3.62
CA LYS A 254 11.98 -9.95 -4.26
C LYS A 254 11.35 -8.64 -4.74
N LYS A 255 11.39 -8.40 -6.05
CA LYS A 255 11.03 -7.11 -6.65
C LYS A 255 9.55 -6.74 -6.49
N ASP A 256 8.70 -7.71 -6.19
CA ASP A 256 7.26 -7.52 -5.97
C ASP A 256 6.84 -7.39 -4.50
N THR A 257 7.75 -6.95 -3.63
CA THR A 257 7.51 -6.79 -2.18
C THR A 257 7.58 -5.35 -1.68
N VAL A 258 7.71 -4.38 -2.60
CA VAL A 258 8.00 -2.98 -2.26
C VAL A 258 6.90 -2.34 -1.43
N PHE A 259 5.66 -2.30 -1.96
CA PHE A 259 4.53 -1.78 -1.19
C PHE A 259 4.21 -2.66 0.01
N HIS A 260 4.37 -3.98 -0.09
CA HIS A 260 4.10 -4.88 1.03
C HIS A 260 4.92 -4.48 2.27
N HIS A 261 6.22 -4.29 2.11
CA HIS A 261 7.10 -3.87 3.21
C HIS A 261 6.87 -2.42 3.62
N LEU A 262 6.92 -1.48 2.66
CA LEU A 262 6.81 -0.05 3.00
C LEU A 262 5.43 0.32 3.53
N GLY A 263 4.37 -0.30 3.00
CA GLY A 263 3.00 -0.10 3.48
C GLY A 263 2.80 -0.62 4.90
N ARG A 264 3.34 -1.80 5.23
CA ARG A 264 3.29 -2.36 6.60
C ARG A 264 4.16 -1.61 7.61
N TYR A 265 5.18 -0.90 7.12
CA TYR A 265 6.02 -0.01 7.94
C TYR A 265 5.36 1.36 8.20
N LEU A 266 4.71 1.94 7.19
CA LEU A 266 4.13 3.29 7.28
C LEU A 266 2.72 3.31 7.87
N PHE A 267 1.85 2.40 7.44
CA PHE A 267 0.40 2.55 7.63
C PHE A 267 -0.13 1.71 8.79
N HIS A 268 0.06 2.24 9.99
CA HIS A 268 -0.57 1.70 11.20
C HIS A 268 -1.87 2.46 11.49
N PRO A 269 -3.03 1.79 11.53
CA PRO A 269 -4.28 2.43 11.93
C PRO A 269 -4.16 3.12 13.28
N SER A 270 -4.71 4.33 13.39
CA SER A 270 -4.93 4.98 14.69
C SER A 270 -5.76 4.09 15.61
N ASN A 271 -5.78 4.40 16.91
CA ASN A 271 -6.62 3.65 17.86
C ASN A 271 -8.12 3.71 17.50
N GLU A 272 -8.60 4.83 16.97
CA GLU A 272 -9.99 4.98 16.51
C GLU A 272 -10.31 4.01 15.35
N ALA A 273 -9.47 3.98 14.31
CA ALA A 273 -9.64 3.03 13.22
C ALA A 273 -9.43 1.58 13.68
N TRP A 274 -8.44 1.34 14.55
CA TRP A 274 -8.11 0.03 15.07
C TRP A 274 -9.23 -0.58 15.90
N GLU A 275 -9.94 0.23 16.67
CA GLU A 275 -11.10 -0.20 17.45
C GLU A 275 -12.22 -0.72 16.54
N LEU A 276 -12.51 -0.03 15.43
CA LEU A 276 -13.49 -0.49 14.43
C LEU A 276 -13.04 -1.79 13.75
N ILE A 277 -11.77 -1.88 13.36
CA ILE A 277 -11.17 -3.06 12.71
C ILE A 277 -11.25 -4.27 13.64
N SER A 278 -10.74 -4.14 14.86
CA SER A 278 -10.65 -5.25 15.83
C SER A 278 -12.05 -5.74 16.22
N ARG A 279 -12.97 -4.85 16.60
CA ARG A 279 -14.36 -5.24 16.94
C ARG A 279 -15.06 -5.98 15.81
N PHE A 280 -14.93 -5.48 14.57
CA PHE A 280 -15.55 -6.13 13.42
C PHE A 280 -14.94 -7.51 13.16
N TYR A 281 -13.61 -7.62 13.21
CA TYR A 281 -12.91 -8.88 13.01
C TYR A 281 -13.31 -9.93 14.05
N GLU A 282 -13.31 -9.58 15.34
CA GLU A 282 -13.69 -10.51 16.41
C GLU A 282 -15.15 -10.97 16.30
N ALA A 283 -16.05 -10.05 15.94
CA ALA A 283 -17.48 -10.36 15.84
C ALA A 283 -17.83 -11.23 14.63
N HIS A 284 -17.10 -11.12 13.52
CA HIS A 284 -17.55 -11.64 12.23
C HIS A 284 -16.54 -12.51 11.47
N LEU A 285 -15.23 -12.38 11.73
CA LEU A 285 -14.18 -13.00 10.90
C LEU A 285 -13.29 -13.97 11.67
N ALA A 286 -13.11 -13.77 12.98
CA ALA A 286 -12.13 -14.51 13.79
C ALA A 286 -12.42 -16.02 13.86
N LYS A 287 -13.69 -16.42 13.92
CA LYS A 287 -14.12 -17.82 14.08
C LYS A 287 -14.21 -18.60 12.76
N GLU A 288 -14.08 -17.90 11.64
CA GLU A 288 -14.33 -18.45 10.31
C GLU A 288 -13.09 -19.18 9.78
N ASN A 289 -13.27 -20.37 9.22
CA ASN A 289 -12.16 -21.20 8.72
C ASN A 289 -11.43 -20.51 7.56
N GLU A 290 -12.16 -19.86 6.68
CA GLU A 290 -11.61 -19.13 5.53
C GLU A 290 -12.32 -17.77 5.36
N LYS A 291 -11.57 -16.75 4.97
CA LYS A 291 -12.04 -15.37 4.78
C LYS A 291 -11.80 -14.96 3.32
N ILE A 292 -12.86 -14.69 2.58
CA ILE A 292 -12.81 -14.24 1.18
C ILE A 292 -13.22 -12.77 1.13
N GLY A 293 -12.32 -11.89 0.70
CA GLY A 293 -12.64 -10.47 0.55
C GLY A 293 -13.03 -10.13 -0.89
N LEU A 294 -14.11 -9.36 -1.03
CA LEU A 294 -14.63 -8.86 -2.29
C LEU A 294 -14.56 -7.33 -2.28
N GLN A 295 -13.57 -6.78 -2.98
CA GLN A 295 -13.42 -5.34 -3.17
C GLN A 295 -14.10 -4.93 -4.47
N ILE A 296 -15.25 -4.26 -4.36
CA ILE A 296 -16.12 -3.92 -5.49
C ILE A 296 -16.14 -2.41 -5.69
N ARG A 297 -15.59 -1.94 -6.83
CA ARG A 297 -15.59 -0.54 -7.25
C ARG A 297 -16.23 -0.40 -8.61
N VAL A 298 -17.35 0.32 -8.65
CA VAL A 298 -18.08 0.64 -9.89
C VAL A 298 -17.78 2.07 -10.29
N TYR A 299 -17.02 2.30 -11.36
CA TYR A 299 -16.67 3.66 -11.81
C TYR A 299 -17.80 4.37 -12.57
N ASN A 300 -18.66 3.61 -13.23
CA ASN A 300 -19.82 4.13 -13.96
C ASN A 300 -20.93 3.08 -13.91
N THR A 301 -21.98 3.35 -13.13
CA THR A 301 -23.13 2.47 -12.95
C THR A 301 -24.01 2.35 -14.20
N HIS A 302 -23.88 3.28 -15.17
CA HIS A 302 -24.57 3.18 -16.46
C HIS A 302 -23.89 2.23 -17.44
N ARG A 303 -22.64 1.79 -17.16
CA ARG A 303 -21.92 0.87 -18.06
C ARG A 303 -22.29 -0.58 -17.89
N ALA A 304 -22.62 -1.03 -16.68
CA ALA A 304 -23.03 -2.39 -16.41
C ALA A 304 -24.00 -2.39 -15.22
N PRO A 305 -25.17 -3.04 -15.35
CA PRO A 305 -26.08 -3.24 -14.23
C PRO A 305 -25.39 -3.96 -13.07
N HIS A 306 -25.80 -3.65 -11.84
CA HIS A 306 -25.30 -4.31 -10.64
C HIS A 306 -25.43 -5.85 -10.73
N LYS A 307 -26.54 -6.34 -11.31
CA LYS A 307 -26.75 -7.76 -11.60
C LYS A 307 -25.64 -8.39 -12.45
N THR A 308 -25.19 -7.73 -13.52
CA THR A 308 -24.13 -8.25 -14.38
C THR A 308 -22.80 -8.36 -13.63
N ILE A 309 -22.49 -7.37 -12.79
CA ILE A 309 -21.28 -7.36 -11.96
C ILE A 309 -21.34 -8.46 -10.90
N ILE A 310 -22.51 -8.70 -10.28
CA ILE A 310 -22.72 -9.81 -9.34
C ILE A 310 -22.48 -11.15 -10.04
N ASN A 311 -22.99 -11.32 -11.27
CA ASN A 311 -22.77 -12.54 -12.04
C ASN A 311 -21.30 -12.76 -12.38
N GLU A 312 -20.56 -11.69 -12.75
CA GLU A 312 -19.11 -11.76 -12.98
C GLU A 312 -18.36 -12.19 -11.70
N ILE A 313 -18.72 -11.62 -10.55
CA ILE A 313 -18.15 -11.98 -9.25
C ILE A 313 -18.41 -13.46 -8.94
N LEU A 314 -19.65 -13.93 -9.08
CA LEU A 314 -20.02 -15.32 -8.83
C LEU A 314 -19.29 -16.28 -9.78
N ALA A 315 -19.22 -15.95 -11.07
CA ALA A 315 -18.49 -16.73 -12.05
C ALA A 315 -17.01 -16.85 -11.66
N CYS A 316 -16.38 -15.75 -11.24
CA CYS A 316 -15.00 -15.73 -10.76
C CYS A 316 -14.82 -16.59 -9.48
N THR A 317 -15.68 -16.42 -8.49
CA THR A 317 -15.55 -17.18 -7.22
C THR A 317 -15.74 -18.67 -7.43
N LEU A 318 -16.67 -19.08 -8.28
CA LEU A 318 -16.95 -20.49 -8.59
C LEU A 318 -15.83 -21.10 -9.43
N GLN A 319 -15.39 -20.43 -10.49
CA GLN A 319 -14.32 -20.92 -11.37
C GLN A 319 -13.02 -21.19 -10.59
N HIS A 320 -12.71 -20.35 -9.62
CA HIS A 320 -11.50 -20.47 -8.81
C HIS A 320 -11.72 -21.09 -7.43
N LYS A 321 -12.90 -21.71 -7.22
CA LYS A 321 -13.24 -22.47 -6.01
C LYS A 321 -13.08 -21.68 -4.71
N LEU A 322 -13.25 -20.35 -4.77
CA LEU A 322 -13.23 -19.49 -3.59
C LEU A 322 -14.53 -19.67 -2.80
N LEU A 323 -15.66 -19.72 -3.51
CA LEU A 323 -16.97 -20.00 -2.96
C LEU A 323 -17.58 -21.24 -3.62
N PRO A 324 -18.38 -22.03 -2.89
CA PRO A 324 -19.05 -23.20 -3.44
C PRO A 324 -20.27 -22.82 -4.27
N ASP A 325 -20.63 -23.74 -5.16
CA ASP A 325 -21.91 -23.70 -5.87
C ASP A 325 -23.07 -24.00 -4.94
N ILE A 326 -24.25 -23.54 -5.34
CA ILE A 326 -25.51 -23.75 -4.64
C ILE A 326 -26.17 -25.03 -5.16
N GLY A 327 -26.62 -25.87 -4.25
CA GLY A 327 -27.32 -27.10 -4.60
C GLY A 327 -27.35 -28.10 -3.46
N VAL A 328 -28.00 -29.24 -3.71
CA VAL A 328 -28.12 -30.32 -2.73
C VAL A 328 -26.73 -30.92 -2.46
N PRO A 329 -26.31 -31.07 -1.19
CA PRO A 329 -25.05 -31.72 -0.85
C PRO A 329 -25.01 -33.14 -1.44
N LYS A 330 -23.94 -33.46 -2.19
CA LYS A 330 -23.85 -34.73 -2.94
C LYS A 330 -23.74 -35.98 -2.07
N THR A 331 -23.47 -35.85 -0.77
CA THR A 331 -23.31 -36.98 0.16
C THR A 331 -23.85 -36.63 1.55
N VAL A 332 -25.08 -37.07 1.83
CA VAL A 332 -25.73 -36.97 3.16
C VAL A 332 -25.13 -37.99 4.17
N ALA A 333 -24.46 -39.04 3.68
CA ALA A 333 -24.02 -40.17 4.51
C ALA A 333 -22.65 -40.00 5.22
N GLU A 334 -21.79 -39.05 4.81
CA GLU A 334 -20.47 -38.83 5.42
C GLU A 334 -20.36 -37.52 6.21
N SER A 335 -21.41 -36.68 6.20
CA SER A 335 -21.38 -35.30 6.71
C SER A 335 -21.53 -35.17 8.23
N HIS A 336 -21.97 -36.21 8.93
CA HIS A 336 -22.20 -36.15 10.38
C HIS A 336 -20.90 -36.17 11.22
N LEU A 337 -19.74 -36.47 10.63
CA LEU A 337 -18.46 -36.60 11.34
C LEU A 337 -17.43 -35.51 11.02
N LYS A 338 -17.62 -34.71 9.97
CA LYS A 338 -16.72 -33.59 9.64
C LYS A 338 -17.32 -32.29 10.15
N LYS A 339 -16.60 -31.60 11.04
CA LYS A 339 -16.94 -30.24 11.48
C LYS A 339 -17.19 -29.39 10.23
N GLN A 340 -18.41 -28.87 10.11
CA GLN A 340 -18.85 -28.12 8.93
C GLN A 340 -17.96 -26.89 8.77
N ALA A 341 -17.19 -26.83 7.68
CA ALA A 341 -16.29 -25.70 7.43
C ALA A 341 -17.12 -24.45 7.10
N SER A 342 -16.73 -23.32 7.67
CA SER A 342 -17.41 -22.04 7.47
C SER A 342 -16.48 -21.03 6.78
N LYS A 343 -17.03 -20.24 5.86
CA LYS A 343 -16.31 -19.13 5.23
C LYS A 343 -17.04 -17.82 5.47
N ALA A 344 -16.27 -16.78 5.80
CA ALA A 344 -16.76 -15.40 5.75
C ALA A 344 -16.45 -14.77 4.39
N VAL A 345 -17.45 -14.11 3.81
CA VAL A 345 -17.31 -13.23 2.66
C VAL A 345 -17.40 -11.79 3.12
N LEU A 346 -16.28 -11.08 3.08
CA LEU A 346 -16.21 -9.66 3.41
C LEU A 346 -16.38 -8.83 2.14
N VAL A 347 -17.46 -8.06 2.06
CA VAL A 347 -17.76 -7.19 0.92
C VAL A 347 -17.45 -5.75 1.27
N ALA A 348 -16.59 -5.11 0.46
CA ALA A 348 -16.31 -3.68 0.53
C ALA A 348 -16.78 -3.01 -0.77
N SER A 349 -17.86 -2.23 -0.68
CA SER A 349 -18.47 -1.53 -1.80
C SER A 349 -19.23 -0.30 -1.32
N LEU A 350 -19.32 0.72 -2.18
CA LEU A 350 -20.22 1.85 -1.94
C LEU A 350 -21.70 1.43 -1.93
N TYR A 351 -22.05 0.35 -2.64
CA TYR A 351 -23.43 -0.10 -2.82
C TYR A 351 -23.69 -1.33 -1.94
N SER A 352 -24.80 -1.32 -1.19
CA SER A 352 -25.21 -2.45 -0.34
C SER A 352 -25.70 -3.66 -1.15
N GLU A 353 -26.19 -3.42 -2.37
CA GLU A 353 -26.80 -4.44 -3.24
C GLU A 353 -25.91 -5.68 -3.40
N TYR A 354 -24.60 -5.50 -3.49
CA TYR A 354 -23.64 -6.60 -3.62
C TYR A 354 -23.62 -7.53 -2.41
N GLY A 355 -23.45 -6.97 -1.21
CA GLY A 355 -23.45 -7.76 0.03
C GLY A 355 -24.81 -8.35 0.33
N GLU A 356 -25.88 -7.58 0.12
CA GLU A 356 -27.26 -8.04 0.34
C GLU A 356 -27.65 -9.19 -0.57
N LYS A 357 -27.31 -9.12 -1.87
CA LYS A 357 -27.64 -10.17 -2.83
C LYS A 357 -26.90 -11.46 -2.51
N LEU A 358 -25.59 -11.40 -2.27
CA LEU A 358 -24.78 -12.57 -1.90
C LEU A 358 -25.27 -13.19 -0.58
N ARG A 359 -25.57 -12.35 0.43
CA ARG A 359 -26.10 -12.80 1.71
C ARG A 359 -27.43 -13.51 1.56
N THR A 360 -28.35 -12.93 0.79
CA THR A 360 -29.68 -13.53 0.54
C THR A 360 -29.54 -14.86 -0.19
N MET A 361 -28.66 -14.90 -1.19
CA MET A 361 -28.42 -16.09 -2.01
C MET A 361 -27.88 -17.26 -1.17
N TYR A 362 -26.84 -17.06 -0.37
CA TYR A 362 -26.25 -18.12 0.46
C TYR A 362 -27.07 -18.45 1.72
N LYS A 363 -27.88 -17.52 2.23
CA LYS A 363 -28.78 -17.78 3.35
C LYS A 363 -30.00 -18.62 2.94
N ALA A 364 -30.50 -18.43 1.72
CA ALA A 364 -31.69 -19.10 1.23
C ALA A 364 -31.43 -20.52 0.68
N ASN A 365 -30.17 -20.91 0.49
CA ASN A 365 -29.82 -22.15 -0.19
C ASN A 365 -28.72 -22.93 0.53
N THR A 366 -28.64 -24.23 0.27
CA THR A 366 -27.54 -25.09 0.69
C THR A 366 -26.40 -25.07 -0.34
N THR A 367 -25.18 -25.33 0.12
CA THR A 367 -24.00 -25.42 -0.74
C THR A 367 -23.73 -26.88 -1.11
N VAL A 368 -23.23 -27.11 -2.33
CA VAL A 368 -22.92 -28.48 -2.79
C VAL A 368 -21.83 -29.15 -1.97
N THR A 369 -20.95 -28.36 -1.34
CA THR A 369 -19.87 -28.80 -0.45
C THR A 369 -20.32 -28.98 0.99
N GLY A 370 -21.50 -28.48 1.36
CA GLY A 370 -21.97 -28.39 2.74
C GLY A 370 -21.28 -27.29 3.57
N GLU A 371 -20.42 -26.46 2.99
CA GLU A 371 -19.80 -25.32 3.68
C GLU A 371 -20.81 -24.23 4.03
N VAL A 372 -20.70 -23.63 5.22
CA VAL A 372 -21.54 -22.48 5.62
C VAL A 372 -20.90 -21.19 5.11
N ILE A 373 -21.66 -20.36 4.41
CA ILE A 373 -21.18 -19.09 3.87
C ILE A 373 -21.86 -17.92 4.56
N ASN A 374 -21.09 -17.15 5.32
CA ASN A 374 -21.55 -15.94 6.01
C ASN A 374 -21.07 -14.69 5.27
N VAL A 375 -21.98 -13.79 4.90
CA VAL A 375 -21.64 -12.59 4.12
C VAL A 375 -21.79 -11.34 4.97
N TYR A 376 -20.73 -10.54 5.04
CA TYR A 376 -20.64 -9.32 5.84
C TYR A 376 -20.21 -8.13 4.98
N GLN A 377 -20.83 -6.97 5.20
CA GLN A 377 -20.47 -5.70 4.56
C GLN A 377 -20.39 -4.62 5.64
N PRO A 378 -19.20 -4.13 6.01
CA PRO A 378 -19.03 -3.18 7.12
C PRO A 378 -19.74 -1.84 6.89
N SER A 379 -19.72 -1.33 5.67
CA SER A 379 -20.41 -0.08 5.32
C SER A 379 -20.87 -0.06 3.85
N HIS A 380 -21.73 0.92 3.53
CA HIS A 380 -22.27 1.15 2.19
C HIS A 380 -22.62 2.64 1.98
N GLU A 381 -21.60 3.49 1.88
CA GLU A 381 -21.76 4.96 1.89
C GLU A 381 -22.45 5.57 0.65
N GLY A 382 -22.77 4.76 -0.37
CA GLY A 382 -23.44 5.14 -1.62
C GLY A 382 -22.60 6.00 -2.57
N ARG A 383 -21.79 6.91 -2.02
CA ARG A 383 -20.88 7.80 -2.77
C ARG A 383 -19.56 8.00 -2.03
N GLN A 384 -18.51 8.23 -2.81
CA GLN A 384 -17.19 8.56 -2.28
C GLN A 384 -17.19 10.01 -1.74
N LYS A 385 -16.71 10.19 -0.51
CA LYS A 385 -16.62 11.49 0.18
C LYS A 385 -15.19 11.71 0.70
N SER A 386 -14.21 11.72 -0.21
CA SER A 386 -12.76 11.70 0.13
C SER A 386 -12.30 12.81 1.08
N ASN A 387 -13.02 13.94 1.17
CA ASN A 387 -12.68 15.07 2.02
C ASN A 387 -13.40 15.02 3.39
N ASN A 388 -13.96 13.87 3.76
CA ASN A 388 -14.63 13.62 5.04
C ASN A 388 -13.82 12.61 5.85
N ASP A 389 -13.47 12.99 7.07
CA ASP A 389 -12.69 12.20 8.03
C ASP A 389 -13.36 10.87 8.40
N THR A 390 -14.64 10.90 8.77
CA THR A 390 -15.43 9.72 9.13
C THR A 390 -15.52 8.74 7.96
N HIS A 391 -15.69 9.25 6.75
CA HIS A 391 -15.68 8.46 5.52
C HIS A 391 -14.33 7.78 5.30
N ASN A 392 -13.23 8.50 5.49
CA ASN A 392 -11.89 7.95 5.31
C ASN A 392 -11.52 6.93 6.41
N ILE A 393 -12.01 7.09 7.65
CA ILE A 393 -11.85 6.09 8.71
C ILE A 393 -12.56 4.78 8.34
N LYS A 394 -13.79 4.86 7.83
CA LYS A 394 -14.52 3.68 7.33
C LYS A 394 -13.81 3.03 6.14
N ALA A 395 -13.36 3.83 5.16
CA ALA A 395 -12.60 3.34 4.02
C ALA A 395 -11.29 2.66 4.47
N TRP A 396 -10.58 3.23 5.43
CA TRP A 396 -9.37 2.65 5.99
C TRP A 396 -9.64 1.33 6.73
N THR A 397 -10.72 1.29 7.52
CA THR A 397 -11.20 0.09 8.20
C THR A 397 -11.45 -1.05 7.21
N GLU A 398 -12.16 -0.78 6.13
CA GLU A 398 -12.47 -1.77 5.09
C GLU A 398 -11.22 -2.24 4.33
N ILE A 399 -10.32 -1.33 3.94
CA ILE A 399 -9.02 -1.68 3.33
C ILE A 399 -8.25 -2.64 4.24
N TYR A 400 -8.20 -2.31 5.54
CA TYR A 400 -7.46 -3.12 6.50
C TYR A 400 -8.11 -4.49 6.68
N LEU A 401 -9.43 -4.57 6.88
CA LEU A 401 -10.16 -5.83 7.01
C LEU A 401 -10.00 -6.73 5.78
N LEU A 402 -10.06 -6.18 4.56
CA LEU A 402 -9.78 -6.94 3.33
C LEU A 402 -8.36 -7.51 3.34
N SER A 403 -7.37 -6.76 3.85
CA SER A 403 -6.00 -7.24 3.96
C SER A 403 -5.80 -8.37 4.98
N LEU A 404 -6.82 -8.70 5.78
CA LEU A 404 -6.86 -9.83 6.70
C LEU A 404 -7.53 -11.08 6.10
N CYS A 405 -8.06 -10.97 4.89
CA CYS A 405 -8.67 -12.11 4.18
C CYS A 405 -7.60 -13.08 3.65
N ASP A 406 -8.00 -14.33 3.44
CA ASP A 406 -7.16 -15.40 2.90
C ASP A 406 -7.05 -15.34 1.36
N ALA A 407 -8.12 -14.87 0.72
CA ALA A 407 -8.15 -14.61 -0.71
C ALA A 407 -8.92 -13.31 -0.99
N LEU A 408 -8.57 -12.66 -2.11
CA LEU A 408 -9.19 -11.41 -2.54
C LEU A 408 -9.61 -11.46 -4.00
N ILE A 409 -10.82 -10.97 -4.25
CA ILE A 409 -11.25 -10.48 -5.55
C ILE A 409 -11.27 -8.96 -5.51
N THR A 410 -10.67 -8.32 -6.52
CA THR A 410 -10.59 -6.86 -6.61
C THR A 410 -11.14 -6.34 -7.93
N SER A 411 -11.69 -5.15 -7.89
CA SER A 411 -12.14 -4.46 -9.11
C SER A 411 -10.98 -3.82 -9.87
N PRO A 412 -11.03 -3.84 -11.21
CA PRO A 412 -9.96 -3.29 -12.04
C PRO A 412 -9.78 -1.80 -11.80
N LYS A 413 -8.52 -1.33 -11.82
CA LYS A 413 -8.09 0.07 -11.58
C LYS A 413 -8.28 0.57 -10.14
N SER A 414 -8.81 -0.25 -9.24
CA SER A 414 -9.13 0.17 -7.87
C SER A 414 -7.89 0.22 -6.99
N THR A 415 -7.38 1.42 -6.73
CA THR A 415 -6.25 1.62 -5.80
C THR A 415 -6.60 1.27 -4.36
N PHE A 416 -7.88 1.30 -3.99
CA PHE A 416 -8.39 0.74 -2.74
C PHE A 416 -8.08 -0.76 -2.64
N GLY A 417 -8.35 -1.51 -3.71
CA GLY A 417 -8.00 -2.93 -3.82
C GLY A 417 -6.49 -3.14 -3.79
N TYR A 418 -5.72 -2.28 -4.46
CA TYR A 418 -4.26 -2.36 -4.45
C TYR A 418 -3.67 -2.29 -3.06
N VAL A 419 -4.10 -1.31 -2.26
CA VAL A 419 -3.61 -1.18 -0.88
C VAL A 419 -3.96 -2.43 -0.08
N ALA A 420 -5.22 -2.90 -0.14
CA ALA A 420 -5.67 -4.05 0.63
C ALA A 420 -4.85 -5.32 0.32
N HIS A 421 -4.72 -5.69 -0.96
CA HIS A 421 -4.00 -6.91 -1.32
C HIS A 421 -2.49 -6.79 -1.08
N SER A 422 -1.91 -5.61 -1.26
CA SER A 422 -0.47 -5.40 -1.04
C SER A 422 -0.12 -5.44 0.45
N LEU A 423 -0.95 -4.84 1.34
CA LEU A 423 -0.79 -4.96 2.80
C LEU A 423 -0.93 -6.41 3.27
N GLY A 424 -1.88 -7.15 2.70
CA GLY A 424 -2.11 -8.56 3.03
C GLY A 424 -1.05 -9.52 2.47
N GLY A 425 -0.21 -9.06 1.55
CA GLY A 425 0.75 -9.94 0.86
C GLY A 425 0.06 -10.90 -0.12
N LEU A 426 -1.07 -10.49 -0.70
CA LEU A 426 -1.98 -11.32 -1.48
C LEU A 426 -1.87 -10.98 -2.97
N LYS A 427 -1.78 -12.01 -3.82
CA LYS A 427 -2.02 -11.87 -5.26
C LYS A 427 -3.52 -12.01 -5.50
N PRO A 428 -4.28 -10.94 -5.82
CA PRO A 428 -5.73 -11.03 -5.97
C PRO A 428 -6.15 -11.71 -7.28
N TRP A 429 -7.42 -12.07 -7.36
CA TRP A 429 -8.14 -12.24 -8.63
C TRP A 429 -8.75 -10.90 -9.03
N ILE A 430 -8.48 -10.44 -10.24
CA ILE A 430 -8.92 -9.13 -10.74
C ILE A 430 -10.05 -9.37 -11.73
N LEU A 431 -11.21 -8.74 -11.49
CA LEU A 431 -12.35 -8.82 -12.42
C LEU A 431 -11.99 -8.18 -13.77
N GLU A 432 -12.39 -8.80 -14.88
CA GLU A 432 -12.06 -8.32 -16.23
C GLU A 432 -12.86 -7.07 -16.64
N ARG A 433 -13.95 -6.78 -15.91
CA ARG A 433 -14.90 -5.66 -16.06
C ARG A 433 -16.08 -6.00 -16.97
N ALA A 434 -17.24 -6.26 -16.37
CA ALA A 434 -18.52 -6.33 -17.06
C ALA A 434 -18.84 -5.07 -17.89
N TYR A 435 -19.58 -5.28 -18.99
CA TYR A 435 -20.07 -4.23 -19.88
C TYR A 435 -21.45 -4.59 -20.44
N GLY A 436 -22.42 -3.70 -20.26
CA GLY A 436 -23.82 -3.96 -20.59
C GLY A 436 -24.37 -5.15 -19.80
N GLU A 437 -25.08 -6.03 -20.50
CA GLU A 437 -25.69 -7.24 -19.91
C GLU A 437 -24.76 -8.45 -19.89
N THR A 438 -23.52 -8.30 -20.39
CA THR A 438 -22.55 -9.40 -20.49
C THR A 438 -21.30 -9.12 -19.64
N PHE A 439 -20.63 -10.21 -19.24
CA PHE A 439 -19.33 -10.15 -18.59
C PHE A 439 -18.32 -11.03 -19.33
N PRO A 440 -17.01 -10.72 -19.26
CA PRO A 440 -15.99 -11.46 -20.00
C PRO A 440 -15.84 -12.93 -19.57
N ASN A 441 -15.32 -13.77 -20.47
CA ASN A 441 -14.85 -15.12 -20.15
C ASN A 441 -13.35 -15.21 -20.52
N PRO A 442 -12.43 -15.39 -19.57
CA PRO A 442 -12.68 -15.62 -18.13
C PRO A 442 -13.25 -14.36 -17.43
N PRO A 443 -14.07 -14.51 -16.36
CA PRO A 443 -14.63 -13.42 -15.55
C PRO A 443 -13.58 -12.64 -14.74
N CYS A 444 -12.44 -13.27 -14.45
CA CYS A 444 -11.35 -12.64 -13.74
C CYS A 444 -10.01 -13.30 -14.08
N ARG A 445 -8.91 -12.62 -13.77
CA ARG A 445 -7.54 -13.13 -13.94
C ARG A 445 -6.74 -12.98 -12.67
N ARG A 446 -5.80 -13.90 -12.44
CA ARG A 446 -4.87 -13.77 -11.32
C ARG A 446 -3.88 -12.64 -11.60
N ALA A 447 -3.68 -11.77 -10.61
CA ALA A 447 -2.61 -10.79 -10.66
C ALA A 447 -1.24 -11.47 -10.73
N LYS A 448 -0.35 -10.96 -11.58
CA LYS A 448 1.05 -11.39 -11.74
C LYS A 448 1.83 -11.25 -10.44
N SER A 449 1.51 -10.22 -9.65
CA SER A 449 2.10 -9.99 -8.33
C SER A 449 1.14 -9.27 -7.39
N MET A 450 1.59 -9.08 -6.14
CA MET A 450 0.83 -8.35 -5.12
C MET A 450 1.08 -6.84 -5.17
N GLU A 451 1.87 -6.32 -6.10
CA GLU A 451 2.22 -4.89 -6.18
C GLU A 451 1.06 -4.04 -6.74
N PRO A 452 0.92 -2.77 -6.34
CA PRO A 452 0.00 -1.85 -7.00
C PRO A 452 0.37 -1.63 -8.48
N CYS A 453 -0.62 -1.32 -9.32
CA CYS A 453 -0.36 -0.90 -10.70
C CYS A 453 -0.03 0.61 -10.76
N PHE A 454 1.03 0.97 -11.48
CA PHE A 454 1.27 2.34 -11.92
C PHE A 454 0.45 2.61 -13.18
N HIS A 455 -0.66 3.32 -13.05
CA HIS A 455 -1.63 3.49 -14.16
C HIS A 455 -1.11 4.33 -15.32
N TYR A 456 -0.32 5.37 -15.01
CA TYR A 456 0.16 6.35 -16.00
C TYR A 456 1.69 6.45 -15.98
N PRO A 457 2.40 5.39 -16.41
CA PRO A 457 3.85 5.40 -16.48
C PRO A 457 4.37 6.39 -17.53
N PRO A 458 5.66 6.78 -17.46
CA PRO A 458 6.29 7.53 -18.54
C PRO A 458 6.24 6.73 -19.85
N LYS A 459 6.34 7.43 -20.99
CA LYS A 459 6.31 6.83 -22.33
C LYS A 459 7.63 6.91 -23.08
N HIS A 460 8.46 7.92 -22.78
CA HIS A 460 9.65 8.24 -23.55
C HIS A 460 10.91 7.62 -22.95
N ASP A 461 11.78 7.11 -23.82
CA ASP A 461 13.14 6.74 -23.42
C ASP A 461 13.93 7.97 -22.93
N CYS A 462 14.87 7.73 -22.02
CA CYS A 462 15.72 8.76 -21.45
C CYS A 462 16.82 9.23 -22.42
N ARG A 463 17.15 8.44 -23.45
CA ARG A 463 18.24 8.74 -24.41
C ARG A 463 17.71 9.12 -25.79
N ALA A 464 16.69 8.41 -26.27
CA ALA A 464 15.99 8.74 -27.51
C ALA A 464 14.66 9.40 -27.20
N ASN A 465 14.28 10.45 -27.93
CA ASN A 465 12.96 11.09 -27.79
C ASN A 465 11.83 10.25 -28.42
N ASN A 466 11.95 8.92 -28.35
CA ASN A 466 11.03 7.95 -28.92
C ASN A 466 10.26 7.27 -27.78
N THR A 467 9.05 6.82 -28.09
CA THR A 467 8.26 6.02 -27.16
C THR A 467 8.81 4.59 -27.06
N ILE A 468 8.84 4.02 -25.86
CA ILE A 468 9.33 2.66 -25.63
C ILE A 468 8.40 1.88 -24.69
N ASP A 469 8.27 0.58 -24.94
CA ASP A 469 7.67 -0.35 -23.97
C ASP A 469 8.73 -0.77 -22.95
N PHE A 470 8.64 -0.20 -21.75
CA PHE A 470 9.54 -0.50 -20.64
C PHE A 470 9.54 -1.98 -20.21
N THR A 471 8.48 -2.74 -20.49
CA THR A 471 8.42 -4.17 -20.14
C THR A 471 9.36 -5.03 -20.98
N SER A 472 9.79 -4.53 -22.14
CA SER A 472 10.82 -5.15 -22.98
C SER A 472 12.24 -4.97 -22.43
N LEU A 473 12.47 -3.91 -21.64
CA LEU A 473 13.77 -3.57 -21.08
C LEU A 473 13.97 -4.08 -19.64
N PHE A 474 12.89 -4.11 -18.85
CA PHE A 474 12.95 -4.44 -17.44
C PHE A 474 12.17 -5.72 -17.17
N HIS A 475 12.89 -6.85 -17.05
CA HIS A 475 12.30 -8.18 -16.86
C HIS A 475 11.40 -8.27 -15.61
N HIS A 476 11.73 -7.51 -14.56
CA HIS A 476 10.96 -7.40 -13.32
C HIS A 476 9.76 -6.43 -13.42
N MET A 477 9.38 -6.02 -14.64
CA MET A 477 8.18 -5.23 -14.93
C MET A 477 7.30 -5.93 -15.94
N LYS A 478 5.99 -5.83 -15.73
CA LYS A 478 4.97 -6.28 -16.69
C LYS A 478 3.85 -5.27 -16.77
N HIS A 479 3.14 -5.26 -17.90
CA HIS A 479 1.88 -4.54 -18.00
C HIS A 479 0.87 -5.07 -16.98
N CYS A 480 0.07 -4.18 -16.40
CA CYS A 480 -0.97 -4.56 -15.46
C CYS A 480 -2.11 -5.30 -16.18
N GLU A 481 -2.80 -6.15 -15.45
CA GLU A 481 -3.92 -6.94 -15.94
C GLU A 481 -5.17 -6.06 -16.16
N ASP A 482 -5.34 -5.02 -15.34
CA ASP A 482 -6.49 -4.12 -15.33
C ASP A 482 -6.27 -2.75 -15.99
N VAL A 483 -5.01 -2.39 -16.24
CA VAL A 483 -4.62 -1.20 -16.99
C VAL A 483 -3.55 -1.61 -18.00
N SER A 484 -3.96 -1.80 -19.25
CA SER A 484 -3.10 -2.33 -20.32
C SER A 484 -1.82 -1.51 -20.53
N SER A 485 -1.89 -0.18 -20.42
CA SER A 485 -0.74 0.72 -20.50
C SER A 485 0.03 0.88 -19.19
N GLY A 486 -0.52 0.38 -18.08
CA GLY A 486 0.06 0.52 -16.75
C GLY A 486 1.21 -0.45 -16.53
N LEU A 487 2.04 -0.18 -15.52
CA LEU A 487 3.17 -1.03 -15.16
C LEU A 487 3.07 -1.53 -13.72
N ARG A 488 3.48 -2.78 -13.52
CA ARG A 488 3.54 -3.43 -12.21
C ARG A 488 4.87 -4.16 -12.07
N LEU A 489 5.44 -4.11 -10.87
CA LEU A 489 6.62 -4.90 -10.53
C LEU A 489 6.24 -6.37 -10.33
N VAL A 490 7.06 -7.27 -10.86
CA VAL A 490 6.91 -8.72 -10.69
C VAL A 490 8.23 -9.30 -10.23
N ASN A 491 8.17 -10.36 -9.44
CA ASN A 491 9.35 -11.17 -9.20
C ASN A 491 9.53 -12.16 -10.34
N VAL A 492 10.67 -12.09 -11.02
CA VAL A 492 11.09 -13.14 -11.95
C VAL A 492 12.04 -14.04 -11.19
N ASN A 493 11.65 -15.30 -10.99
CA ASN A 493 12.61 -16.30 -10.53
C ASN A 493 13.55 -16.53 -11.72
N HIS A 494 14.83 -16.16 -11.55
CA HIS A 494 15.88 -16.60 -12.45
C HIS A 494 16.28 -18.03 -12.11
#